data_AF-A0A938DPI0-F1
#
_entry.id   AF-A0A938DPI0-F1
#
_cell.length_a   1.000
_cell.length_b   1.000
_cell.length_c   1.000
_cell.angle_alpha   90.00
_cell.angle_beta   90.00
_cell.angle_gamma   90.00
#
_symmetry.space_group_name_H-M   'P 1'
#
loop_
_entity.id
_entity.type
_entity.pdbx_description
1 polymer ?
#
loop_
_entity_poly.entity_id
_entity_poly.type
_entity_poly.pdbx_seq_one_letter_code
_entity_poly.pdbx_strand_id
1 'polypeptide(L)'
;MDCEQTIRQVYLYLDGELTTLRRWQITRHLNRCPPCHHGFDFELELRQVIATRCHDEVPPELKARIAQAIGLFEPDPPAERPRLVDGPDQA
;
A
#
# COMPACT_ATOMS: atom_id res chain seq x y z
N MET A 1 -5.48 -28.89 -2.95
CA MET A 1 -5.60 -28.05 -1.76
C MET A 1 -6.99 -28.25 -1.19
N ASP A 2 -7.05 -28.65 0.07
CA ASP A 2 -8.29 -28.90 0.81
C ASP A 2 -8.72 -27.64 1.60
N CYS A 3 -9.84 -27.72 2.31
CA CYS A 3 -10.38 -26.62 3.10
C CYS A 3 -9.43 -26.21 4.23
N GLU A 4 -8.82 -27.18 4.92
CA GLU A 4 -7.93 -26.93 6.05
C GLU A 4 -6.66 -26.16 5.63
N GLN A 5 -6.05 -26.57 4.52
CA GLN A 5 -4.92 -25.89 3.91
C GLN A 5 -5.31 -24.48 3.44
N THR A 6 -6.50 -24.34 2.87
CA THR A 6 -7.01 -23.04 2.39
C THR A 6 -7.17 -22.06 3.55
N ILE A 7 -7.83 -22.50 4.64
CA ILE A 7 -8.04 -21.68 5.84
C ILE A 7 -6.71 -21.28 6.47
N ARG A 8 -5.75 -22.21 6.59
CA ARG A 8 -4.41 -21.90 7.14
C ARG A 8 -3.65 -20.85 6.32
N GLN A 9 -3.89 -20.77 5.02
CA GLN A 9 -3.16 -19.89 4.11
C GLN A 9 -3.97 -18.68 3.65
N VAL A 10 -5.19 -18.48 4.17
CA VAL A 10 -6.08 -17.40 3.72
C VAL A 10 -5.49 -16.02 3.99
N TYR A 11 -4.81 -15.83 5.13
CA TYR A 11 -4.16 -14.56 5.45
C TYR A 11 -2.97 -14.27 4.53
N LEU A 12 -2.08 -15.25 4.32
CA LEU A 12 -0.99 -15.11 3.34
C LEU A 12 -1.52 -14.82 1.92
N TYR A 13 -2.66 -15.41 1.56
CA TYR A 13 -3.33 -15.12 0.29
C TYR A 13 -3.79 -13.66 0.20
N LEU A 14 -4.46 -13.17 1.26
CA LEU A 14 -4.94 -11.79 1.39
C LEU A 14 -3.77 -10.78 1.42
N ASP A 15 -2.64 -11.12 2.02
CA ASP A 15 -1.48 -10.24 2.18
C ASP A 15 -0.58 -10.18 0.95
N GLY A 16 -0.81 -11.02 -0.06
CA GLY A 16 0.04 -11.04 -1.24
C GLY A 16 1.17 -12.08 -1.21
N GLU A 17 1.44 -12.69 -0.05
CA GLU A 17 2.70 -13.38 0.30
C GLU A 17 2.80 -14.84 -0.17
N LEU A 18 1.91 -15.28 -1.07
CA LEU A 18 1.96 -16.62 -1.63
C LEU A 18 2.69 -16.68 -2.96
N THR A 19 3.35 -17.80 -3.21
CA THR A 19 3.86 -18.13 -4.54
C THR A 19 2.71 -18.19 -5.55
N THR A 20 2.99 -17.91 -6.83
CA THR A 20 2.00 -17.91 -7.90
C THR A 20 1.20 -19.22 -7.97
N LEU A 21 1.87 -20.36 -7.78
CA LEU A 21 1.21 -21.67 -7.76
C LEU A 21 0.24 -21.81 -6.58
N ARG A 22 0.65 -21.42 -5.36
CA ARG A 22 -0.23 -21.50 -4.18
C ARG A 22 -1.40 -20.54 -4.29
N ARG A 23 -1.17 -19.33 -4.79
CA ARG A 23 -2.23 -18.36 -5.09
C ARG A 23 -3.28 -18.98 -6.01
N TRP A 24 -2.85 -19.57 -7.14
CA TRP A 24 -3.77 -20.24 -8.06
C TRP A 24 -4.56 -21.38 -7.41
N GLN A 25 -3.90 -22.20 -6.59
CA GLN A 25 -4.56 -23.32 -5.88
C GLN A 25 -5.66 -22.84 -4.92
N ILE A 26 -5.39 -21.79 -4.14
CA ILE A 26 -6.36 -21.18 -3.24
C ILE A 26 -7.50 -20.54 -4.03
N THR A 27 -7.20 -19.73 -5.04
CA THR A 27 -8.23 -19.09 -5.90
C THR A 27 -9.16 -20.16 -6.49
N ARG A 28 -8.60 -21.26 -7.01
CA ARG A 28 -9.39 -22.37 -7.53
C ARG A 28 -10.26 -23.02 -6.45
N HIS A 29 -9.77 -23.15 -5.21
CA HIS A 29 -10.53 -23.71 -4.11
C HIS A 29 -11.68 -22.79 -3.70
N LEU A 30 -11.42 -21.50 -3.48
CA LEU A 30 -12.43 -20.50 -3.14
C LEU A 30 -13.55 -20.46 -4.19
N ASN A 31 -13.21 -20.53 -5.48
CA ASN A 31 -14.20 -20.56 -6.56
C ASN A 31 -15.09 -21.81 -6.58
N ARG A 32 -14.72 -22.88 -5.88
CA ARG A 32 -15.42 -24.19 -5.90
C ARG A 32 -15.98 -24.60 -4.55
N CYS A 33 -15.66 -23.87 -3.49
CA CYS A 33 -16.00 -24.20 -2.12
C CYS A 33 -16.71 -23.00 -1.47
N PRO A 34 -18.05 -22.92 -1.57
CA PRO A 34 -18.84 -21.86 -0.96
C PRO A 34 -18.53 -21.57 0.52
N PRO A 35 -18.32 -22.56 1.42
CA PRO A 35 -18.02 -22.23 2.82
C PRO A 35 -16.66 -21.53 2.98
N CYS A 36 -15.64 -21.93 2.21
CA CYS A 36 -14.35 -21.25 2.24
C CYS A 36 -14.43 -19.86 1.58
N HIS A 37 -15.24 -19.70 0.54
CA HIS A 37 -15.49 -18.40 -0.09
C HIS A 37 -16.14 -17.42 0.88
N HIS A 38 -17.20 -17.83 1.58
CA HIS A 38 -17.87 -16.98 2.56
C HIS A 38 -16.94 -16.58 3.71
N GLY A 39 -16.11 -17.51 4.19
CA GLY A 39 -15.09 -17.17 5.19
C GLY A 39 -14.08 -16.15 4.67
N PHE A 40 -13.64 -16.29 3.43
CA PHE A 40 -12.75 -15.33 2.78
C PHE A 40 -13.40 -13.94 2.61
N ASP A 41 -14.66 -13.88 2.16
CA ASP A 41 -15.39 -12.61 2.01
C ASP A 41 -15.52 -11.89 3.35
N PHE A 42 -15.86 -12.62 4.41
CA PHE A 42 -15.93 -12.06 5.76
C PHE A 42 -14.60 -11.45 6.20
N GLU A 43 -13.48 -12.14 5.97
CA GLU A 43 -12.14 -11.62 6.31
C GLU A 43 -11.79 -10.37 5.50
N LEU A 44 -12.18 -10.32 4.23
CA LEU A 44 -11.99 -9.15 3.37
C LEU A 44 -12.79 -7.94 3.87
N GLU A 45 -14.08 -8.14 4.19
CA GLU A 45 -14.95 -7.11 4.76
C GLU A 45 -14.42 -6.61 6.11
N LEU A 46 -13.99 -7.52 6.99
CA LEU A 46 -13.42 -7.18 8.28
C LEU A 46 -12.18 -6.30 8.13
N ARG A 47 -11.27 -6.65 7.21
CA ARG A 47 -10.07 -5.84 6.93
C ARG A 47 -10.43 -4.43 6.45
N GLN A 48 -11.46 -4.29 5.61
CA GLN A 48 -11.92 -2.97 5.15
C GLN A 48 -12.50 -2.14 6.31
N VAL A 49 -13.27 -2.76 7.20
CA VAL A 49 -13.82 -2.09 8.39
C VAL A 49 -12.69 -1.60 9.29
N ILE A 50 -11.70 -2.45 9.57
CA ILE A 50 -10.54 -2.09 10.40
C ILE A 50 -9.78 -0.92 9.75
N ALA A 51 -9.47 -1.00 8.46
CA ALA A 51 -8.75 0.06 7.75
C ALA A 51 -9.49 1.41 7.79
N THR A 52 -10.83 1.38 7.73
CA THR A 52 -11.64 2.59 7.76
C THR A 52 -11.75 3.18 9.16
N ARG A 53 -11.88 2.34 10.19
CA ARG A 53 -12.18 2.76 11.57
C ARG A 53 -10.94 2.98 12.43
N CYS A 54 -9.82 2.36 12.07
CA CYS A 54 -8.58 2.36 12.85
C CYS A 54 -7.44 2.99 12.05
N HIS A 55 -7.61 4.26 11.65
CA HIS A 55 -6.54 5.05 11.05
C HIS A 55 -6.32 6.34 11.85
N ASP A 56 -5.05 6.68 12.05
CA ASP A 56 -4.63 7.96 12.59
C ASP A 56 -4.13 8.85 11.46
N GLU A 57 -4.19 10.16 11.68
CA GLU A 57 -3.56 11.11 10.76
C GLU A 57 -2.04 10.95 10.81
N VAL A 58 -1.44 10.55 9.69
CA VAL A 58 0.01 10.34 9.60
C VAL A 58 0.73 11.69 9.51
N PRO A 59 1.69 12.00 10.40
CA PRO A 59 2.42 13.27 10.39
C PRO A 59 3.15 13.52 9.06
N PRO A 60 3.15 14.77 8.55
CA PRO A 60 3.76 15.09 7.25
C PRO A 60 5.27 14.81 7.23
N GLU A 61 5.96 14.96 8.36
CA GLU A 61 7.40 14.68 8.47
C GLU A 61 7.69 13.18 8.30
N LEU A 62 6.82 12.32 8.81
CA LEU A 62 6.95 10.87 8.62
C LEU A 62 6.71 10.50 7.15
N LYS A 63 5.70 11.10 6.51
CA LYS A 63 5.45 10.90 5.07
C LYS A 63 6.67 11.32 4.23
N ALA A 64 7.25 12.47 4.53
CA ALA A 64 8.45 12.98 3.85
C ALA A 64 9.65 12.05 4.02
N ARG A 65 9.91 11.57 5.25
CA ARG A 65 10.98 10.61 5.53
C ARG A 65 10.80 9.29 4.77
N ILE A 66 9.57 8.77 4.73
CA ILE A 66 9.26 7.54 3.98
C ILE A 66 9.48 7.78 2.49
N ALA A 67 8.93 8.87 1.93
CA ALA A 67 9.09 9.22 0.52
C ALA A 67 10.56 9.34 0.11
N GLN A 68 11.39 9.96 0.95
CA GLN A 68 12.83 10.04 0.75
C GLN A 68 13.48 8.65 0.77
N ALA A 69 13.13 7.80 1.73
CA ALA A 69 13.70 6.46 1.87
C ALA A 69 13.37 5.54 0.67
N ILE A 70 12.21 5.73 0.04
CA ILE A 70 11.77 4.95 -1.13
C ILE A 70 11.99 5.67 -2.47
N GLY A 71 12.69 6.81 -2.48
CA GLY A 71 13.06 7.55 -3.70
C GLY A 71 11.92 8.27 -4.41
N LEU A 72 10.81 8.53 -3.73
CA LEU A 72 9.66 9.28 -4.27
C LEU A 72 9.72 10.79 -3.98
N PHE A 73 10.74 11.28 -3.28
CA PHE A 73 10.94 12.71 -3.05
C PHE A 73 11.80 13.30 -4.18
N GLU A 74 11.18 14.02 -5.12
CA GLU A 74 11.90 14.94 -5.98
C GLU A 74 12.21 16.20 -5.15
N PRO A 75 13.48 16.58 -4.95
CA PRO A 75 13.78 17.86 -4.31
C PRO A 75 13.23 19.00 -5.18
N ASP A 76 12.68 20.04 -4.55
CA ASP A 76 12.31 21.26 -5.26
C ASP A 76 13.49 21.72 -6.14
N PRO A 77 13.25 22.08 -7.41
CA PRO A 77 14.30 22.65 -8.24
C PRO A 77 14.90 23.84 -7.50
N PRO A 78 16.25 23.99 -7.50
CA PRO A 78 16.89 25.03 -6.71
C PRO A 78 16.26 26.38 -7.08
N ALA A 79 15.72 27.06 -6.07
CA ALA A 79 15.11 28.37 -6.23
C ALA A 79 16.09 29.26 -7.02
N GLU A 80 15.67 29.72 -8.19
CA GLU A 80 16.47 30.60 -9.04
C GLU A 80 16.99 31.75 -8.18
N ARG A 81 18.33 31.85 -8.08
CA ARG A 81 18.99 32.96 -7.42
C ARG A 81 18.45 34.25 -8.04
N PRO A 82 17.90 35.20 -7.27
CA PRO A 82 17.47 36.47 -7.83
C PRO A 82 18.66 37.07 -8.57
N ARG A 83 18.49 37.36 -9.88
CA ARG A 83 19.49 38.13 -10.62
C ARG A 83 19.67 39.43 -9.85
N LEU A 84 20.90 39.68 -9.39
CA LEU A 84 21.32 40.98 -8.91
C LEU A 84 21.07 41.93 -10.09
N VAL A 85 20.02 42.74 -10.02
CA VAL A 85 19.88 43.87 -10.92
C VAL A 85 21.02 44.81 -10.52
N ASP A 86 21.97 45.01 -11.43
CA ASP A 86 23.00 46.01 -11.25
C ASP A 86 22.31 47.34 -10.96
N GLY A 87 22.74 47.98 -9.87
CA GLY A 87 22.22 49.26 -9.40
C GLY A 87 22.36 50.37 -10.43
N PRO A 88 21.76 51.54 -10.15
CA PRO A 88 21.45 52.55 -11.14
C PRO A 88 22.73 53.19 -11.68
N ASP A 89 22.92 53.08 -13.00
CA ASP A 89 23.90 53.92 -13.69
C ASP A 89 23.24 55.25 -14.10
N GLN A 90 23.96 56.30 -13.79
CA GLN A 90 23.56 57.70 -13.81
C GLN A 90 23.76 58.26 -15.23
N ALA A 91 22.78 59.02 -15.72
CA ALA A 91 22.97 60.09 -16.70
C ALA A 91 21.79 61.07 -16.65
#